data_AF-A0A4Q7IZC7-F1
#
_entry.id   AF-A0A4Q7IZC7-F1
#
_cell.length_a   1.000
_cell.length_b   1.000
_cell.length_c   1.000
_cell.angle_alpha   90.00
_cell.angle_beta   90.00
_cell.angle_gamma   90.00
#
_symmetry.space_group_name_H-M   'P 1'
#
loop_
_entity.id
_entity.type
_entity.pdbx_description
1 polymer ?
#
loop_
_entity_poly.entity_id
_entity_poly.type
_entity_poly.pdbx_seq_one_letter_code
_entity_poly.pdbx_strand_id
1 'polypeptide(L)'
;MSSNALVYEFNYGDQSWRLEFHTITADEAIRLEQATGMIWVRLVSSFSQGGALGIKAFYWLARCRAGEDIKFDDPSLNFVWNKLKLDVLQDLRPESTEGENTPAGDAEDPPPATETPARSKKR
;
A
#
# COMPACT_ATOMS: atom_id res chain seq x y z
N MET A 1 -12.94 8.30 21.87
CA MET A 1 -12.31 8.62 20.58
C MET A 1 -12.02 7.30 19.91
N SER A 2 -12.79 6.93 18.89
CA SER A 2 -12.55 5.68 18.15
C SER A 2 -11.36 5.91 17.24
N SER A 3 -10.21 5.30 17.57
CA SER A 3 -9.05 5.30 16.68
C SER A 3 -9.39 4.54 15.40
N ASN A 4 -9.12 5.15 14.25
CA ASN A 4 -9.17 4.48 12.96
C ASN A 4 -8.05 3.43 12.92
N ALA A 5 -8.35 2.19 13.30
CA ALA A 5 -7.42 1.08 13.22
C ALA A 5 -7.57 0.40 11.86
N LEU A 6 -6.51 0.39 11.04
CA LEU A 6 -6.45 -0.48 9.86
C LEU A 6 -6.06 -1.87 10.33
N VAL A 7 -7.05 -2.78 10.35
CA VAL A 7 -6.85 -4.17 10.79
C VAL A 7 -6.97 -5.11 9.60
N TYR A 8 -5.90 -5.83 9.32
CA TYR A 8 -5.84 -6.89 8.31
C TYR A 8 -5.92 -8.26 8.99
N GLU A 9 -6.65 -9.19 8.37
CA GLU A 9 -6.70 -10.59 8.80
C GLU A 9 -6.21 -11.48 7.65
N PHE A 10 -5.13 -12.22 7.93
CA PHE A 10 -4.58 -13.23 7.02
C PHE A 10 -5.16 -14.58 7.38
N ASN A 11 -5.82 -15.22 6.43
CA ASN A 11 -6.47 -16.51 6.60
C ASN A 11 -5.79 -17.55 5.70
N TYR A 12 -5.26 -18.63 6.29
CA TYR A 12 -4.61 -19.73 5.56
C TYR A 12 -4.96 -21.08 6.19
N GLY A 13 -5.70 -21.92 5.45
CA GLY A 13 -6.26 -23.15 6.00
C GLY A 13 -7.25 -22.84 7.12
N ASP A 14 -7.07 -23.46 8.29
CA ASP A 14 -7.92 -23.26 9.47
C ASP A 14 -7.35 -22.22 10.45
N GLN A 15 -6.33 -21.46 10.02
CA GLN A 15 -5.64 -20.49 10.85
C GLN A 15 -5.84 -19.06 10.34
N SER A 16 -5.92 -18.14 11.30
CA SER A 16 -6.12 -16.71 11.06
C SER A 16 -5.16 -15.88 11.90
N TRP A 17 -4.51 -14.88 11.30
CA TRP A 17 -3.62 -13.96 12.01
C TRP A 17 -4.01 -12.52 11.73
N ARG A 18 -4.14 -11.74 12.81
CA ARG A 18 -4.51 -10.33 12.73
C ARG A 18 -3.30 -9.44 12.83
N LEU A 19 -3.30 -8.41 12.02
CA LEU A 19 -2.31 -7.35 12.05
C LEU A 19 -3.01 -5.99 12.06
N GLU A 20 -2.90 -5.31 13.19
CA GLU A 20 -3.26 -3.90 13.28
C GLU A 20 -2.08 -3.06 12.77
N PHE A 21 -2.26 -2.45 11.61
CA PHE A 21 -1.19 -1.83 10.85
C PHE A 21 -0.61 -0.60 11.57
N HIS A 22 -1.45 0.17 12.27
CA HIS A 22 -1.04 1.39 12.97
C HIS A 22 -0.29 1.12 14.28
N THR A 23 -0.30 -0.12 14.79
CA THR A 23 0.44 -0.48 16.01
C THR A 23 1.80 -1.08 15.68
N ILE A 24 2.20 -1.15 14.41
CA ILE A 24 3.54 -1.61 14.02
C ILE A 24 4.59 -0.64 14.57
N THR A 25 5.46 -1.16 15.42
CA THR A 25 6.52 -0.40 16.08
C THR A 25 7.71 -0.17 15.14
N ALA A 26 8.57 0.78 15.49
CA ALA A 26 9.81 1.03 14.75
C ALA A 26 10.72 -0.21 14.72
N ASP A 27 10.82 -0.95 15.82
CA ASP A 27 11.64 -2.17 15.89
C ASP A 27 11.11 -3.28 14.97
N GLU A 28 9.79 -3.42 14.86
CA GLU A 28 9.17 -4.36 13.92
C GLU A 28 9.37 -3.94 12.46
N ALA A 29 9.27 -2.63 12.19
CA ALA A 29 9.59 -2.09 10.86
C ALA A 29 11.06 -2.38 10.50
N ILE A 30 12.01 -2.11 11.41
CA ILE A 30 13.44 -2.43 11.22
C ILE A 30 13.63 -3.93 11.00
N ARG A 31 12.97 -4.79 11.79
CA ARG A 31 13.03 -6.25 11.59
C ARG A 31 12.54 -6.67 10.20
N LEU A 32 11.48 -6.05 9.70
CA LEU A 32 10.99 -6.29 8.34
C LEU A 32 11.98 -5.84 7.29
N GLU A 33 12.59 -4.66 7.46
CA GLU A 33 13.64 -4.18 6.54
C GLU A 33 14.83 -5.12 6.50
N GLN A 34 15.29 -5.60 7.66
CA GLN A 34 16.38 -6.57 7.78
C GLN A 34 16.03 -7.91 7.13
N ALA A 35 14.82 -8.41 7.36
CA ALA A 35 14.37 -9.69 6.84
C ALA A 35 14.19 -9.69 5.31
N THR A 36 13.77 -8.56 4.74
CA THR A 36 13.44 -8.45 3.31
C THR A 36 14.51 -7.78 2.46
N GLY A 37 15.44 -7.04 3.08
CA GLY A 37 16.38 -6.15 2.40
C GLY A 37 15.73 -4.90 1.79
N MET A 38 14.46 -4.62 2.10
CA MET A 38 13.69 -3.54 1.50
C MET A 38 13.28 -2.53 2.55
N ILE A 39 13.45 -1.24 2.27
CA ILE A 39 13.05 -0.17 3.20
C ILE A 39 11.53 -0.16 3.44
N TRP A 40 11.13 0.32 4.62
CA TRP A 40 9.78 0.33 5.14
C TRP A 40 8.77 0.90 4.15
N VAL A 41 9.02 2.09 3.62
CA VAL A 41 8.11 2.76 2.68
C VAL A 41 7.85 1.91 1.43
N ARG A 42 8.86 1.18 0.94
CA ARG A 42 8.71 0.29 -0.21
C ARG A 42 7.96 -0.99 0.16
N LEU A 43 8.16 -1.53 1.36
CA LEU A 43 7.37 -2.67 1.86
C LEU A 43 5.89 -2.32 1.98
N VAL A 44 5.57 -1.18 2.60
CA VAL A 44 4.19 -0.69 2.75
C VAL A 44 3.53 -0.49 1.39
N SER A 45 4.24 0.14 0.45
CA SER A 45 3.77 0.34 -0.92
C SER A 45 3.54 -1.00 -1.63
N SER A 46 4.50 -1.92 -1.53
CA SER A 46 4.38 -3.27 -2.09
C SER A 46 3.16 -3.99 -1.54
N PHE A 47 2.91 -3.95 -0.23
CA PHE A 47 1.73 -4.55 0.38
C PHE A 47 0.42 -3.92 -0.09
N SER A 48 0.36 -2.59 -0.11
CA SER A 48 -0.84 -1.85 -0.54
C SER A 48 -1.22 -2.12 -2.00
N GLN A 49 -0.24 -2.47 -2.83
CA GLN A 49 -0.42 -2.81 -4.24
C GLN A 49 -0.62 -4.32 -4.48
N GLY A 50 -0.72 -5.13 -3.42
CA GLY A 50 -0.85 -6.59 -3.54
C GLY A 50 0.43 -7.30 -4.00
N GLY A 51 1.59 -6.66 -3.83
CA GLY A 51 2.90 -7.21 -4.17
C GLY A 51 3.29 -8.38 -3.27
N ALA A 52 3.85 -9.42 -3.88
CA ALA A 52 4.16 -10.70 -3.24
C ALA A 52 5.02 -10.56 -1.97
N LEU A 53 6.10 -9.78 -2.07
CA LEU A 53 7.05 -9.59 -0.97
C LEU A 53 6.42 -8.79 0.17
N GLY A 54 5.66 -7.73 -0.12
CA GLY A 54 4.90 -6.99 0.89
C GLY A 54 3.91 -7.87 1.65
N ILE A 55 3.07 -8.62 0.92
CA ILE A 55 2.11 -9.56 1.53
C ILE A 55 2.83 -10.59 2.41
N LYS A 56 3.90 -11.22 1.92
CA LYS A 56 4.68 -12.18 2.71
C LYS A 56 5.28 -11.54 3.97
N ALA A 57 5.80 -10.32 3.86
CA ALA A 57 6.42 -9.58 4.96
C ALA A 57 5.42 -9.31 6.10
N PHE A 58 4.24 -8.78 5.77
CA PHE A 58 3.22 -8.49 6.77
C PHE A 58 2.51 -9.75 7.29
N TYR A 59 2.38 -10.79 6.46
CA TYR A 59 1.94 -12.11 6.91
C TYR A 59 2.89 -12.70 7.96
N TRP A 60 4.20 -12.64 7.71
CA TRP A 60 5.21 -13.06 8.68
C TRP A 60 5.12 -12.28 9.99
N LEU A 61 5.00 -10.95 9.92
CA LEU A 61 4.85 -10.13 11.12
C LEU A 61 3.59 -10.50 11.92
N ALA A 62 2.46 -10.73 11.25
CA ALA A 62 1.20 -11.13 11.90
C ALA A 62 1.36 -12.45 12.67
N ARG A 63 2.08 -13.42 12.11
CA ARG A 63 2.40 -14.70 12.78
C ARG A 63 3.32 -14.51 13.97
N CYS A 64 4.37 -13.70 13.84
CA CYS A 64 5.26 -13.37 14.96
C CYS A 64 4.51 -12.70 16.12
N ARG A 65 3.57 -11.80 15.82
CA ARG A 65 2.70 -11.18 16.84
C ARG A 65 1.76 -12.14 17.53
N ALA A 66 1.34 -13.20 16.84
CA ALA A 66 0.56 -14.28 17.45
C ALA A 66 1.41 -15.22 18.34
N GLY A 67 2.70 -14.93 18.53
CA GLY A 67 3.61 -15.70 19.38
C GLY A 67 4.38 -16.80 18.65
N GLU A 68 4.32 -16.84 17.31
CA GLU A 68 5.11 -17.80 16.54
C GLU A 68 6.57 -17.35 16.40
N ASP A 69 7.50 -18.26 16.69
CA ASP A 69 8.93 -18.04 16.46
C ASP A 69 9.34 -18.65 15.11
N ILE A 70 9.14 -17.89 14.04
CA ILE A 70 9.42 -18.30 12.66
C ILE A 70 10.35 -17.30 11.98
N LYS A 71 11.25 -17.80 11.12
CA LYS A 71 12.12 -16.98 10.29
C LYS A 71 11.43 -16.57 8.99
N PHE A 72 11.88 -15.47 8.39
CA PHE A 72 11.25 -14.94 7.17
C PHE A 72 11.41 -15.85 5.93
N ASP A 73 12.46 -16.66 5.91
CA ASP A 73 12.75 -17.66 4.89
C ASP A 73 12.16 -19.05 5.22
N ASP A 74 11.43 -19.17 6.32
CA ASP A 74 10.85 -20.44 6.75
C ASP A 74 9.84 -20.99 5.71
N PRO A 75 9.90 -22.30 5.38
CA PRO A 75 8.97 -22.92 4.44
C PRO A 75 7.49 -22.76 4.80
N SER A 76 7.14 -22.60 6.07
CA SER A 76 5.76 -22.36 6.51
C SER A 76 5.19 -21.02 6.03
N LEU A 77 6.03 -20.07 5.62
CA LEU A 77 5.62 -18.82 4.98
C LEU A 77 5.43 -18.95 3.46
N ASN A 78 5.73 -20.12 2.87
CA ASN A 78 5.51 -20.39 1.46
C ASN A 78 4.06 -20.83 1.20
N PHE A 79 3.13 -19.90 1.40
CA PHE A 79 1.71 -20.14 1.15
C PHE A 79 1.40 -20.24 -0.34
N VAL A 80 0.36 -21.00 -0.68
CA VAL A 80 -0.20 -21.01 -2.04
C VAL A 80 -1.17 -19.83 -2.20
N TRP A 81 -0.98 -19.01 -3.25
CA TRP A 81 -1.74 -17.77 -3.47
C TRP A 81 -3.27 -17.93 -3.45
N ASN A 82 -3.80 -19.03 -3.99
CA ASN A 82 -5.24 -19.28 -3.99
C ASN A 82 -5.81 -19.77 -2.65
N LYS A 83 -4.94 -20.05 -1.67
CA LYS A 83 -5.32 -20.49 -0.33
C LYS A 83 -5.19 -19.40 0.72
N LEU A 84 -4.32 -18.42 0.49
CA LEU A 84 -4.21 -17.25 1.36
C LEU A 84 -5.35 -16.27 1.03
N LYS A 85 -6.15 -15.93 2.03
CA LYS A 85 -7.11 -14.83 1.95
C LYS A 85 -6.63 -13.68 2.83
N LEU A 86 -6.81 -12.46 2.36
CA LEU A 86 -6.49 -11.24 3.08
C LEU A 86 -7.76 -10.42 3.18
N ASP A 87 -8.30 -10.32 4.39
CA ASP A 87 -9.51 -9.58 4.69
C ASP A 87 -9.17 -8.28 5.42
N VAL A 88 -9.92 -7.22 5.16
CA VAL A 88 -9.80 -5.94 5.88
C VAL A 88 -10.98 -5.86 6.84
N LEU A 89 -10.72 -6.04 8.13
CA LEU A 89 -11.78 -6.11 9.16
C LEU A 89 -12.29 -4.72 9.58
N GLN A 90 -11.43 -3.71 9.46
CA GLN A 90 -11.78 -2.33 9.73
C GLN A 90 -11.01 -1.43 8.77
N ASP A 91 -11.74 -0.83 7.83
CA ASP A 91 -11.27 0.26 6.99
C ASP A 91 -12.20 1.44 7.26
N LEU A 92 -11.71 2.45 7.98
CA LEU A 92 -12.42 3.72 8.16
C LEU A 92 -11.84 4.76 7.21
N ARG A 93 -11.68 4.39 5.93
CA ARG A 93 -11.71 5.41 4.89
C ARG A 93 -13.14 5.95 4.84
N PRO A 94 -13.34 7.28 4.92
CA PRO A 94 -14.64 7.81 4.51
C PRO A 94 -14.89 7.33 3.09
N GLU A 95 -16.09 6.78 2.82
CA GLU A 95 -16.55 6.60 1.45
C GLU A 95 -16.32 7.93 0.72
N SER A 96 -15.43 7.94 -0.26
CA SER A 96 -15.42 9.01 -1.25
C SER A 96 -16.76 8.91 -1.96
N THR A 97 -17.71 9.73 -1.53
CA THR A 97 -18.99 9.91 -2.19
C THR A 97 -18.73 10.11 -3.68
N GLU A 98 -19.05 9.11 -4.49
CA GLU A 98 -19.31 9.30 -5.91
C GLU A 98 -20.44 10.31 -6.02
N GLY A 99 -20.12 11.52 -6.48
CA GLY A 99 -21.13 12.54 -6.67
C GLY A 99 -20.53 13.91 -6.92
N GLU A 100 -20.00 14.14 -8.13
CA GLU A 100 -20.60 15.14 -9.01
C GLU A 100 -20.06 14.98 -10.45
N ASN A 101 -20.92 14.46 -11.34
CA ASN A 101 -20.78 14.68 -12.76
C ASN A 101 -20.76 16.20 -13.01
N THR A 102 -19.59 16.78 -13.21
CA THR A 102 -19.48 18.14 -13.77
C THR A 102 -19.71 18.01 -15.28
N PRO A 103 -20.78 18.60 -15.86
CA PRO A 103 -20.90 18.67 -17.30
C PRO A 103 -19.80 19.56 -17.86
N ALA A 104 -19.27 19.16 -19.01
CA ALA A 104 -18.19 19.80 -19.74
C ALA A 104 -18.28 21.33 -19.73
N GLY A 105 -17.30 21.98 -19.11
CA GLY A 105 -17.02 23.39 -19.30
C GLY A 105 -16.14 23.54 -20.55
N ASP A 106 -16.61 24.36 -21.47
CA ASP A 106 -15.97 24.77 -22.72
C ASP A 106 -14.45 24.96 -22.58
N ALA A 107 -13.72 24.41 -23.55
CA ALA A 107 -12.36 24.80 -23.82
C ALA A 107 -12.37 26.29 -24.24
N GLU A 108 -11.97 27.18 -23.33
CA GLU A 108 -11.58 28.53 -23.72
C GLU A 108 -10.34 28.41 -24.63
N ASP A 109 -10.52 28.87 -25.87
CA ASP A 109 -9.49 29.05 -26.88
C ASP A 109 -8.22 29.70 -26.28
N PRO A 110 -7.01 29.20 -26.58
CA PRO A 110 -5.80 29.94 -26.27
C PRO A 110 -5.81 31.28 -27.03
N PRO A 111 -5.44 32.41 -26.39
CA PRO A 111 -5.39 33.69 -27.07
C PRO A 111 -4.40 33.63 -28.26
N PRO A 112 -4.70 34.33 -29.37
CA PRO A 112 -3.89 34.29 -30.57
C PRO A 112 -2.45 34.74 -30.28
N ALA A 113 -1.50 33.97 -30.79
CA ALA A 113 -0.09 34.30 -30.76
C ALA A 113 0.14 35.66 -31.44
N THR A 114 0.56 36.66 -30.66
CA THR A 114 1.04 37.92 -31.21
C THR A 114 2.32 37.66 -31.98
N GLU A 115 2.21 37.67 -33.30
CA GLU A 115 3.33 37.75 -34.23
C GLU A 115 4.26 38.89 -33.82
N THR A 116 5.46 38.55 -33.36
CA THR A 116 6.53 39.55 -33.24
C THR A 116 7.27 39.57 -34.57
N PRO A 117 7.31 40.71 -35.28
CA PRO A 117 7.93 40.78 -36.59
C PRO A 117 9.45 40.60 -36.51
N ALA A 118 9.96 39.97 -37.57
CA ALA A 118 11.36 39.74 -37.85
C ALA A 118 12.27 40.95 -37.58
N ARG A 119 13.44 40.69 -36.99
CA ARG A 119 14.61 41.54 -37.17
C ARG A 119 15.80 40.72 -37.66
N SER A 120 15.95 40.67 -38.97
CA SER A 120 17.23 40.42 -39.63
C SER A 120 18.23 41.52 -39.27
N LYS A 121 19.47 41.11 -38.96
CA LYS A 121 20.78 41.75 -39.27
C LYS A 121 21.80 41.19 -38.28
N LYS A 122 23.05 40.89 -38.63
CA LYS A 122 23.81 40.88 -39.88
C LYS A 122 25.18 40.33 -39.46
N ARG A 123 25.75 39.41 -40.24
CA ARG A 123 27.19 39.08 -40.36
C ARG A 123 27.98 38.73 -39.09
#